data_AF-A0A5E4HL68-F1
#
_entry.id   AF-A0A5E4HL68-F1
#
_cell.length_a   1.000
_cell.length_b   1.000
_cell.length_c   1.000
_cell.angle_alpha   90.00
_cell.angle_beta   90.00
_cell.angle_gamma   90.00
#
_symmetry.space_group_name_H-M   'P 1'
#
loop_
_entity.id
_entity.type
_entity.pdbx_description
1 polymer ?
#
loop_
_entity_poly.entity_id
_entity_poly.type
_entity_poly.pdbx_seq_one_letter_code
_entity_poly.pdbx_strand_id
1 'polypeptide(L)'
;MSDQQKPGTPAVTSAAVNAASPSDSATLQMLVQLLLAERQEALLEREEKKKAAQARNEQQQKNAEYAEQDTINIQKICSHRKGGKGLKGPKVDYAVSFHTFVNSESAIRCLICKMKWKNTDTPEFLMRRGKKVENHTGIGWKDAYRMVTESSNTATSSEVKLVASPEAAPKVDFEKVGRSAVEI
;
A
#
# COMPACT_ATOMS: atom_id res chain seq x y z
N MET A 1 40.08 78.46 4.04
CA MET A 1 39.24 78.94 5.14
C MET A 1 38.57 77.71 5.73
N SER A 2 39.01 77.11 6.83
CA SER A 2 39.61 77.68 8.04
C SER A 2 40.59 76.71 8.72
N ASP A 3 41.60 77.29 9.34
CA ASP A 3 42.49 76.74 10.36
C ASP A 3 41.78 76.10 11.57
N GLN A 4 42.38 75.05 12.17
CA GLN A 4 42.87 75.08 13.56
C GLN A 4 43.48 73.73 14.05
N GLN A 5 44.78 73.81 14.37
CA GLN A 5 45.58 73.28 15.51
C GLN A 5 45.30 71.93 16.23
N LYS A 6 46.37 71.09 16.20
CA LYS A 6 47.01 70.14 17.18
C LYS A 6 46.80 70.38 18.71
N PRO A 7 47.37 69.56 19.65
CA PRO A 7 47.63 68.09 19.75
C PRO A 7 47.20 67.49 21.12
N GLY A 8 47.31 66.16 21.32
CA GLY A 8 47.25 65.58 22.68
C GLY A 8 47.34 64.06 22.75
N THR A 9 48.55 63.52 22.90
CA THR A 9 48.82 62.15 23.33
C THR A 9 48.48 61.99 24.82
N PRO A 10 48.03 60.80 25.25
CA PRO A 10 48.79 60.17 26.34
C PRO A 10 49.17 58.72 26.01
N ALA A 11 50.43 58.41 26.31
CA ALA A 11 50.90 57.05 26.50
C ALA A 11 50.28 56.48 27.78
N VAL A 12 49.64 55.31 27.69
CA VAL A 12 49.41 54.42 28.82
C VAL A 12 49.67 52.99 28.35
N THR A 13 50.88 52.53 28.70
CA THR A 13 51.20 51.21 29.22
C THR A 13 50.12 50.13 29.12
N SER A 14 50.45 49.01 28.48
CA SER A 14 50.77 47.76 29.18
C SER A 14 50.52 46.57 28.26
N ALA A 15 51.62 45.88 27.96
CA ALA A 15 51.58 44.52 27.49
C ALA A 15 50.80 43.66 28.51
N ALA A 16 49.57 43.29 28.17
CA ALA A 16 48.91 42.13 28.76
C ALA A 16 49.03 41.01 27.73
N VAL A 17 50.16 40.32 27.82
CA VAL A 17 50.36 38.99 27.26
C VAL A 17 49.24 38.14 27.87
N ASN A 18 48.21 37.82 27.09
CA ASN A 18 47.19 36.85 27.46
C ASN A 18 47.87 35.48 27.54
N ALA A 19 48.49 35.22 28.68
CA ALA A 19 48.88 33.89 29.09
C ALA A 19 47.58 33.10 29.29
N ALA A 20 47.28 32.23 28.34
CA ALA A 20 46.27 31.21 28.48
C ALA A 20 46.58 30.41 29.76
N SER A 21 45.67 30.49 30.73
CA SER A 21 45.74 29.72 31.95
C SER A 21 45.77 28.22 31.62
N PRO A 22 46.66 27.41 32.21
CA PRO A 22 46.77 25.97 31.93
C PRO A 22 45.54 25.14 32.37
N SER A 23 44.52 25.79 32.93
CA SER A 23 43.24 25.21 33.33
C SER A 23 42.21 25.06 32.20
N ASP A 24 42.38 25.74 31.06
CA ASP A 24 41.43 25.68 29.93
C ASP A 24 41.64 24.47 29.01
N SER A 25 42.85 23.93 28.93
CA SER A 25 43.11 22.76 28.09
C SER A 25 42.54 21.47 28.70
N ALA A 26 42.56 21.34 30.02
CA ALA A 26 42.04 20.17 30.73
C ALA A 26 40.50 20.12 30.68
N THR A 27 39.83 21.26 30.85
CA THR A 27 38.37 21.37 30.73
C THR A 27 37.90 21.13 29.28
N LEU A 28 38.63 21.66 28.28
CA LEU A 28 38.35 21.37 26.87
C LEU A 28 38.53 19.88 26.52
N GLN A 29 39.59 19.23 27.02
CA GLN A 29 39.78 17.79 26.83
C GLN A 29 38.64 16.98 27.45
N MET A 30 38.21 17.35 28.66
CA MET A 30 37.07 16.70 29.33
C MET A 30 35.75 16.89 28.58
N LEU A 31 35.49 18.09 28.05
CA LEU A 31 34.29 18.37 27.24
C LEU A 31 34.29 17.57 25.93
N VAL A 32 35.42 17.50 25.23
CA VAL A 32 35.55 16.70 24.00
C VAL A 32 35.32 15.22 24.28
N GLN A 33 35.83 14.70 25.40
CA GLN A 33 35.61 13.31 25.79
C GLN A 33 34.12 13.02 26.07
N LEU A 34 33.42 13.97 26.70
CA LEU A 34 31.98 13.84 26.98
C LEU A 34 31.14 13.87 25.69
N LEU A 35 31.45 14.77 24.75
CA LEU A 35 30.78 14.84 23.46
C LEU A 35 31.02 13.58 22.59
N LEU A 36 32.21 12.99 22.68
CA LEU A 36 32.51 11.73 22.00
C LEU A 36 31.72 10.57 22.61
N ALA A 37 31.59 10.53 23.93
CA ALA A 37 30.77 9.52 24.63
C ALA A 37 29.29 9.63 24.24
N GLU A 38 28.70 10.84 24.27
CA GLU A 38 27.31 11.07 23.86
C GLU A 38 27.07 10.65 22.41
N ARG A 39 28.02 10.95 21.50
CA ARG A 39 27.94 10.53 20.10
C ARG A 39 28.01 9.01 19.96
N GLN A 40 28.83 8.33 20.76
CA GLN A 40 28.90 6.86 20.76
C GLN A 40 27.59 6.24 21.27
N GLU A 41 27.03 6.74 22.36
CA GLU A 41 25.74 6.29 22.88
C GLU A 41 24.60 6.48 21.85
N ALA A 42 24.55 7.64 21.19
CA ALA A 42 23.56 7.91 20.15
C ALA A 42 23.70 6.98 18.94
N LEU A 43 24.92 6.53 18.60
CA LEU A 43 25.14 5.56 17.54
C LEU A 43 24.68 4.16 17.97
N LEU A 44 25.01 3.73 19.18
CA LEU A 44 24.58 2.44 19.72
C LEU A 44 23.06 2.35 19.80
N GLU A 45 22.39 3.39 20.32
CA GLU A 45 20.93 3.42 20.41
C GLU A 45 20.28 3.36 19.01
N ARG A 46 20.87 4.03 18.01
CA ARG A 46 20.40 3.94 16.61
C ARG A 46 20.59 2.53 16.04
N GLU A 47 21.69 1.87 16.34
CA GLU A 47 21.93 0.49 15.91
C GLU A 47 20.97 -0.49 16.57
N GLU A 48 20.72 -0.36 17.87
CA GLU A 48 19.75 -1.17 18.60
C GLU A 48 18.33 -0.98 18.06
N LYS A 49 17.91 0.27 17.83
CA LYS A 49 16.62 0.58 17.19
C LYS A 49 16.50 -0.05 15.81
N LYS A 50 17.56 -0.01 15.00
CA LYS A 50 17.59 -0.66 13.67
C LYS A 50 17.47 -2.18 13.78
N LYS A 51 18.23 -2.82 14.69
CA LYS A 51 18.16 -4.26 14.94
C LYS A 51 16.77 -4.69 15.41
N ALA A 52 16.17 -3.94 16.34
CA ALA A 52 14.82 -4.20 16.81
C ALA A 52 13.77 -4.04 15.69
N ALA A 53 13.91 -3.03 14.83
CA ALA A 53 13.02 -2.84 13.69
C ALA A 53 13.17 -3.97 12.66
N GLN A 54 14.40 -4.41 12.37
CA GLN A 54 14.66 -5.54 11.49
C GLN A 54 14.03 -6.83 12.01
N ALA A 55 14.26 -7.15 13.30
CA ALA A 55 13.68 -8.34 13.92
C ALA A 55 12.13 -8.34 13.87
N ARG A 56 11.49 -7.18 14.10
CA ARG A 56 10.03 -7.04 13.97
C ARG A 56 9.56 -7.28 12.54
N ASN A 57 10.26 -6.71 11.55
CA ASN A 57 9.92 -6.88 10.14
C ASN A 57 10.07 -8.33 9.70
N GLU A 58 11.14 -9.01 10.10
CA GLU A 58 11.35 -10.43 9.84
C GLU A 58 10.24 -11.30 10.44
N GLN A 59 9.85 -11.01 11.68
CA GLN A 59 8.74 -11.73 12.33
C GLN A 59 7.41 -11.50 11.59
N GLN A 60 7.13 -10.28 11.16
CA GLN A 60 5.93 -9.98 10.37
C GLN A 60 5.93 -10.71 9.03
N GLN A 61 7.07 -10.79 8.35
CA GLN A 61 7.20 -11.54 7.09
C GLN A 61 6.92 -13.03 7.31
N LYS A 62 7.55 -13.65 8.31
CA LYS A 62 7.30 -15.05 8.65
C LYS A 62 5.83 -15.31 8.97
N ASN A 63 5.21 -14.45 9.78
CA ASN A 63 3.79 -14.59 10.12
C ASN A 63 2.89 -14.47 8.88
N ALA A 64 3.22 -13.57 7.94
CA ALA A 64 2.49 -13.43 6.69
C ALA A 64 2.64 -14.68 5.81
N GLU A 65 3.83 -15.26 5.72
CA GLU A 65 4.08 -16.50 4.99
C GLU A 65 3.30 -17.68 5.57
N TYR A 66 3.29 -17.85 6.89
CA TYR A 66 2.50 -18.89 7.55
C TYR A 66 1.00 -18.73 7.31
N ALA A 67 0.49 -17.50 7.41
CA ALA A 67 -0.91 -17.21 7.12
C ALA A 67 -1.26 -17.52 5.66
N GLU A 68 -0.38 -17.18 4.71
CA GLU A 68 -0.58 -17.50 3.30
C GLU A 68 -0.61 -19.01 3.06
N GLN A 69 0.33 -19.76 3.64
CA GLN A 69 0.35 -21.23 3.53
C GLN A 69 -0.89 -21.89 4.13
N ASP A 70 -1.37 -21.42 5.28
CA ASP A 70 -2.60 -21.94 5.89
C ASP A 70 -3.81 -21.71 4.99
N THR A 71 -3.93 -20.51 4.40
CA THR A 71 -5.00 -20.23 3.45
C THR A 71 -4.92 -21.12 2.21
N ILE A 72 -3.71 -21.37 1.69
CA ILE A 72 -3.50 -22.28 0.55
C ILE A 72 -3.94 -23.71 0.92
N ASN A 73 -3.60 -24.19 2.11
CA ASN A 73 -3.97 -25.53 2.58
C ASN A 73 -5.48 -25.68 2.72
N ILE A 74 -6.17 -24.69 3.28
CA ILE A 74 -7.64 -24.66 3.35
C ILE A 74 -8.25 -24.68 1.94
N GLN A 75 -7.68 -23.91 1.01
CA GLN A 75 -8.17 -23.82 -0.36
C GLN A 75 -7.96 -25.11 -1.15
N LYS A 76 -6.85 -25.83 -0.95
CA LYS A 76 -6.57 -27.14 -1.56
C LYS A 76 -7.62 -28.19 -1.21
N ILE A 77 -8.14 -28.16 0.02
CA ILE A 77 -9.05 -29.17 0.55
C ILE A 77 -10.53 -28.78 0.31
N CYS A 78 -10.79 -27.51 -0.01
CA CYS A 78 -12.15 -27.00 -0.17
C CYS A 78 -12.83 -27.62 -1.39
N SER A 79 -14.03 -28.20 -1.20
CA SER A 79 -14.85 -28.70 -2.30
C SER A 79 -15.64 -27.59 -3.02
N HIS A 80 -15.65 -26.38 -2.46
CA HIS A 80 -16.45 -25.23 -2.90
C HIS A 80 -17.96 -25.47 -3.00
N ARG A 81 -18.46 -26.64 -2.59
CA ARG A 81 -19.87 -27.00 -2.58
C ARG A 81 -20.55 -26.49 -1.31
N LYS A 82 -21.80 -26.08 -1.44
CA LYS A 82 -22.67 -25.66 -0.34
C LYS A 82 -23.26 -26.90 0.31
N GLY A 83 -23.21 -26.95 1.65
CA GLY A 83 -23.61 -28.13 2.43
C GLY A 83 -22.45 -29.08 2.71
N GLY A 84 -22.48 -29.73 3.87
CA GLY A 84 -21.42 -30.63 4.32
C GLY A 84 -21.40 -31.98 3.57
N LYS A 85 -20.46 -32.84 3.94
CA LYS A 85 -20.39 -34.24 3.48
C LYS A 85 -21.64 -35.00 3.96
N GLY A 86 -22.74 -34.96 3.21
CA GLY A 86 -23.96 -35.67 3.60
C GLY A 86 -25.23 -35.34 2.81
N LEU A 87 -25.34 -34.16 2.19
CA LEU A 87 -26.50 -33.86 1.34
C LEU A 87 -26.35 -34.54 -0.03
N LYS A 88 -26.90 -35.75 -0.15
CA LYS A 88 -27.06 -36.49 -1.42
C LYS A 88 -28.27 -35.98 -2.22
N GLY A 89 -28.47 -34.67 -2.28
CA GLY A 89 -29.43 -34.09 -3.21
C GLY A 89 -28.92 -34.24 -4.66
N PRO A 90 -29.79 -34.40 -5.66
CA PRO A 90 -29.36 -34.50 -7.06
C PRO A 90 -28.75 -33.19 -7.58
N LYS A 91 -29.08 -32.05 -6.96
CA LYS A 91 -28.59 -30.73 -7.36
C LYS A 91 -27.37 -30.35 -6.52
N VAL A 92 -26.21 -30.25 -7.18
CA VAL A 92 -25.00 -29.69 -6.57
C VAL A 92 -25.15 -28.18 -6.52
N ASP A 93 -25.14 -27.61 -5.33
CA ASP A 93 -25.11 -26.16 -5.14
C ASP A 93 -23.70 -25.74 -4.74
N TYR A 94 -23.16 -24.72 -5.38
CA TYR A 94 -21.82 -24.21 -5.11
C TYR A 94 -21.87 -22.96 -4.23
N ALA A 95 -20.93 -22.86 -3.28
CA ALA A 95 -20.78 -21.70 -2.41
C ALA A 95 -19.86 -20.65 -3.06
N VAL A 96 -20.21 -20.22 -4.27
CA VAL A 96 -19.43 -19.31 -5.11
C VAL A 96 -20.31 -18.12 -5.53
N SER A 97 -19.74 -16.92 -5.62
CA SER A 97 -20.41 -15.69 -6.08
C SER A 97 -19.49 -14.92 -7.05
N PHE A 98 -20.11 -14.27 -8.03
CA PHE A 98 -19.42 -13.47 -9.04
C PHE A 98 -19.38 -12.01 -8.61
N HIS A 99 -18.20 -11.47 -8.33
CA HIS A 99 -18.05 -10.07 -7.93
C HIS A 99 -17.57 -9.22 -9.10
N THR A 100 -18.19 -8.05 -9.27
CA THR A 100 -17.71 -6.99 -10.16
C THR A 100 -17.27 -5.81 -9.32
N PHE A 101 -16.05 -5.34 -9.51
CA PHE A 101 -15.50 -4.19 -8.79
C PHE A 101 -15.72 -2.89 -9.57
N VAL A 102 -15.61 -1.75 -8.88
CA VAL A 102 -15.80 -0.41 -9.47
C VAL A 102 -14.79 -0.13 -10.60
N ASN A 103 -13.61 -0.74 -10.54
CA ASN A 103 -12.58 -0.63 -11.57
C ASN A 103 -12.83 -1.54 -12.79
N SER A 104 -14.05 -2.06 -12.96
CA SER A 104 -14.44 -3.03 -13.99
C SER A 104 -13.73 -4.39 -13.93
N GLU A 105 -12.94 -4.67 -12.89
CA GLU A 105 -12.42 -6.01 -12.67
C GLU A 105 -13.54 -6.95 -12.23
N SER A 106 -13.59 -8.14 -12.82
CA SER A 106 -14.43 -9.23 -12.36
C SER A 106 -13.61 -10.30 -11.65
N ALA A 107 -14.14 -10.81 -10.54
CA ALA A 107 -13.55 -11.94 -9.84
C ALA A 107 -14.64 -12.85 -9.28
N ILE A 108 -14.41 -14.15 -9.35
CA ILE A 108 -15.30 -15.15 -8.75
C ILE A 108 -14.72 -15.52 -7.39
N ARG A 109 -15.52 -15.51 -6.34
CA ARG A 109 -15.06 -15.80 -4.98
C ARG A 109 -15.82 -16.96 -4.37
N CYS A 110 -15.09 -17.88 -3.75
CA CYS A 110 -15.69 -18.88 -2.88
C CYS A 110 -16.06 -18.25 -1.52
N LEU A 111 -17.29 -18.46 -1.06
CA LEU A 111 -17.78 -17.94 0.21
C LEU A 111 -17.24 -18.73 1.42
N ILE A 112 -16.75 -19.95 1.21
CA ILE A 112 -16.20 -20.84 2.26
C ILE A 112 -14.71 -20.54 2.48
N CYS A 113 -13.83 -20.93 1.55
CA CYS A 113 -12.37 -20.78 1.68
C CYS A 113 -11.84 -19.40 1.24
N LYS A 114 -12.72 -18.50 0.80
CA LYS A 114 -12.39 -17.14 0.33
C LYS A 114 -11.46 -17.08 -0.89
N MET A 115 -11.22 -18.20 -1.57
CA MET A 115 -10.48 -18.24 -2.84
C MET A 115 -11.09 -17.29 -3.86
N LYS A 116 -10.25 -16.61 -4.62
CA LYS A 116 -10.65 -15.69 -5.69
C LYS A 116 -10.04 -16.17 -7.01
N TRP A 117 -10.86 -16.36 -8.03
CA TRP A 117 -10.43 -16.60 -9.40
C TRP A 117 -10.62 -15.31 -10.20
N LYS A 118 -9.66 -14.97 -11.03
CA LYS A 118 -9.71 -13.84 -11.99
C LYS A 118 -9.82 -14.37 -13.43
N ASN A 119 -10.25 -13.53 -14.36
CA ASN A 119 -10.42 -13.92 -15.78
C ASN A 119 -9.14 -14.50 -16.41
N THR A 120 -7.97 -14.11 -15.90
CA THR A 120 -6.64 -14.56 -16.35
C THR A 120 -6.20 -15.89 -15.74
N ASP A 121 -6.93 -16.43 -14.75
CA ASP A 121 -6.55 -17.64 -14.04
C ASP A 121 -6.94 -18.89 -14.84
N THR A 122 -6.02 -19.84 -14.93
CA THR A 122 -6.19 -21.14 -15.61
C THR A 122 -6.18 -22.28 -14.60
N PRO A 123 -6.57 -23.52 -14.99
CA PRO A 123 -6.47 -24.68 -14.11
C PRO A 123 -5.04 -24.98 -13.65
N GLU A 124 -4.03 -24.55 -14.40
CA GLU A 124 -2.61 -24.81 -14.16
C GLU A 124 -1.95 -23.68 -13.34
N PHE A 125 -2.33 -22.42 -13.59
CA PHE A 125 -1.69 -21.27 -12.97
C PHE A 125 -2.66 -20.16 -12.59
N LEU A 126 -2.32 -19.47 -11.51
CA LEU A 126 -2.98 -18.29 -10.98
C LEU A 126 -2.12 -17.06 -11.25
N MET A 127 -2.73 -16.00 -11.77
CA MET A 127 -2.05 -14.72 -11.97
C MET A 127 -2.18 -13.87 -10.71
N ARG A 128 -1.06 -13.65 -10.00
CA ARG A 128 -1.01 -12.88 -8.76
C ARG A 128 0.11 -11.84 -8.84
N ARG A 129 -0.22 -10.56 -8.67
CA ARG A 129 0.75 -9.44 -8.73
C ARG A 129 1.65 -9.49 -9.98
N GLY A 130 1.09 -9.86 -11.13
CA GLY A 130 1.82 -9.99 -12.40
C GLY A 130 2.68 -11.25 -12.54
N LYS A 131 2.70 -12.14 -11.53
CA LYS A 131 3.46 -13.41 -11.56
C LYS A 131 2.52 -14.60 -11.73
N LYS A 132 3.01 -15.62 -12.43
CA LYS A 132 2.37 -16.93 -12.53
C LYS A 132 2.72 -17.73 -11.28
N VAL A 133 1.70 -18.17 -10.56
CA VAL A 133 1.80 -19.07 -9.40
C VAL A 133 1.09 -20.37 -9.77
N GLU A 134 1.59 -21.51 -9.32
CA GLU A 134 0.92 -22.79 -9.52
C GLU A 134 -0.50 -22.78 -8.91
N ASN A 135 -1.49 -23.29 -9.65
CA ASN A 135 -2.87 -23.32 -9.16
C ASN A 135 -3.12 -24.53 -8.25
N HIS A 136 -3.06 -24.29 -6.95
CA HIS A 136 -3.33 -25.30 -5.93
C HIS A 136 -4.79 -25.76 -5.83
N THR A 137 -5.73 -25.07 -6.49
CA THR A 137 -7.15 -25.47 -6.50
C THR A 137 -7.52 -26.34 -7.70
N GLY A 138 -6.69 -26.35 -8.75
CA GLY A 138 -6.99 -27.05 -10.01
C GLY A 138 -8.22 -26.51 -10.78
N ILE A 139 -8.77 -25.37 -10.35
CA ILE A 139 -9.97 -24.76 -10.94
C ILE A 139 -9.56 -23.47 -11.66
N GLY A 140 -9.82 -23.41 -12.96
CA GLY A 140 -9.63 -22.19 -13.76
C GLY A 140 -10.87 -21.29 -13.75
N TRP A 141 -10.74 -20.10 -14.36
CA TRP A 141 -11.84 -19.14 -14.47
C TRP A 141 -13.10 -19.74 -15.10
N LYS A 142 -12.95 -20.51 -16.20
CA LYS A 142 -14.09 -21.11 -16.92
C LYS A 142 -14.89 -22.08 -16.04
N ASP A 143 -14.20 -22.88 -15.24
CA ASP A 143 -14.84 -23.84 -14.33
C ASP A 143 -15.49 -23.11 -13.16
N ALA A 144 -14.81 -22.11 -12.60
CA ALA A 144 -15.39 -21.25 -11.56
C ALA A 144 -16.65 -20.53 -12.05
N TYR A 145 -16.67 -20.07 -13.30
CA TYR A 145 -17.84 -19.44 -13.90
C TYR A 145 -19.01 -20.42 -14.06
N ARG A 146 -18.73 -21.67 -14.46
CA ARG A 146 -19.75 -22.73 -14.48
C ARG A 146 -20.31 -23.01 -13.07
N MET A 147 -19.47 -23.01 -12.04
CA MET A 147 -19.93 -23.14 -10.65
C MET A 147 -20.85 -21.99 -10.22
N VAL A 148 -20.61 -20.76 -10.70
CA VAL A 148 -21.52 -19.63 -10.45
C VAL A 148 -22.87 -19.87 -11.11
N THR A 149 -22.91 -20.37 -12.35
CA THR A 149 -24.18 -20.64 -13.04
C THR A 149 -25.01 -21.74 -12.38
N GLU A 150 -24.35 -22.67 -11.71
CA GLU A 150 -24.98 -23.75 -10.94
C GLU A 150 -25.30 -23.35 -9.49
N SER A 151 -24.77 -22.21 -9.04
CA SER A 151 -24.97 -21.70 -7.69
C SER A 151 -26.34 -21.07 -7.50
N SER A 152 -26.94 -21.33 -6.33
CA SER A 152 -28.16 -20.65 -5.88
C SER A 152 -27.90 -19.35 -5.12
N ASN A 153 -26.64 -18.91 -4.99
CA ASN A 153 -26.32 -17.74 -4.18
C ASN A 153 -26.85 -16.45 -4.83
N THR A 154 -27.46 -15.61 -4.00
CA THR A 154 -27.84 -14.26 -4.39
C THR A 154 -26.61 -13.40 -4.66
N ALA A 155 -26.75 -12.53 -5.65
CA ALA A 155 -25.79 -11.48 -5.97
C ALA A 155 -25.40 -10.72 -4.70
N THR A 156 -24.10 -10.62 -4.42
CA THR A 156 -23.63 -9.89 -3.23
C THR A 156 -23.77 -8.38 -3.44
N SER A 157 -23.84 -7.60 -2.35
CA SER A 157 -24.05 -6.14 -2.39
C SER A 157 -23.03 -5.35 -3.23
N SER A 158 -21.90 -5.97 -3.60
CA SER A 158 -20.89 -5.38 -4.50
C SER A 158 -21.17 -5.63 -5.99
N GLU A 159 -22.17 -6.43 -6.35
CA GLU A 159 -22.62 -6.64 -7.72
C GLU A 159 -23.52 -5.48 -8.16
N VAL A 160 -22.93 -4.28 -8.26
CA VAL A 160 -23.60 -3.14 -8.87
C VAL A 160 -23.73 -3.46 -10.35
N LYS A 161 -24.95 -3.77 -10.82
CA LYS A 161 -25.25 -3.64 -12.25
C LYS A 161 -25.04 -2.18 -12.58
N LEU A 162 -23.90 -1.84 -13.17
CA LEU A 162 -23.67 -0.55 -13.80
C LEU A 162 -24.60 -0.50 -15.01
N VAL A 163 -25.87 -0.19 -14.77
CA VAL A 163 -26.78 0.19 -15.83
C VAL A 163 -26.26 1.53 -16.30
N ALA A 164 -25.49 1.53 -17.39
CA ALA A 164 -25.26 2.72 -18.17
C ALA A 164 -26.64 3.16 -18.67
N SER A 165 -27.33 3.97 -17.87
CA SER A 165 -28.51 4.68 -18.35
C SER A 165 -28.00 5.53 -19.50
N PRO A 166 -28.43 5.30 -20.75
CA PRO A 166 -28.11 6.21 -21.81
C PRO A 166 -28.80 7.52 -21.43
N GLU A 167 -28.05 8.46 -20.87
CA GLU A 167 -28.49 9.83 -20.76
C GLU A 167 -28.80 10.25 -22.19
N ALA A 168 -30.09 10.30 -22.51
CA ALA A 168 -30.56 10.61 -23.84
C ALA A 168 -29.93 11.95 -24.20
N ALA A 169 -28.94 11.93 -25.10
CA ALA A 169 -28.37 13.14 -25.64
C ALA A 169 -29.55 14.03 -26.07
N PRO A 170 -29.64 15.29 -25.60
CA PRO A 170 -30.73 16.16 -26.00
C PRO A 170 -30.72 16.18 -27.52
N LYS A 171 -31.83 15.75 -28.13
CA LYS A 171 -32.01 15.84 -29.57
C LYS A 171 -31.86 17.31 -29.93
N VAL A 172 -30.77 17.64 -30.60
CA VAL A 172 -30.56 18.99 -31.12
C VAL A 172 -31.52 19.11 -32.31
N ASP A 173 -32.66 19.77 -32.12
CA ASP A 173 -33.62 20.03 -33.20
C ASP A 173 -33.01 21.08 -34.14
N PHE A 174 -32.29 20.60 -35.16
CA PHE A 174 -31.66 21.46 -36.19
C PHE A 174 -32.66 22.27 -37.02
N GLU A 175 -33.96 21.94 -36.98
CA GLU A 175 -35.01 22.71 -37.67
C GLU A 175 -35.24 24.10 -37.08
N LYS A 176 -34.82 24.36 -35.84
CA LYS A 176 -35.02 25.68 -35.19
C LYS A 176 -33.93 26.72 -35.51
N VAL A 177 -32.82 26.33 -36.15
CA VAL A 177 -31.67 27.23 -36.42
C VAL A 177 -31.75 27.89 -37.80
N GLY A 178 -32.76 27.55 -38.61
CA GLY A 178 -32.78 27.86 -40.04
C GLY A 178 -33.69 28.98 -40.52
N ARG A 179 -34.01 30.05 -39.75
CA ARG A 179 -34.69 31.25 -40.29
C ARG A 179 -34.36 32.54 -39.51
N SER A 180 -33.11 33.02 -39.60
CA SER A 180 -32.83 34.45 -39.36
C SER A 180 -31.70 34.93 -40.26
N ALA A 181 -31.99 35.12 -41.55
CA ALA A 181 -31.17 35.98 -42.38
C ALA A 181 -31.97 36.45 -43.59
N VAL A 182 -31.84 37.75 -43.85
CA VAL A 182 -32.18 38.48 -45.08
C VAL A 182 -33.61 39.04 -45.12
N GLU A 183 -33.78 40.21 -44.49
CA GLU A 183 -34.49 41.31 -45.15
C GLU A 183 -33.49 42.44 -45.38
N ILE A 184 -33.51 42.95 -46.62
CA ILE A 184 -32.74 44.08 -47.15
C ILE A 184 -33.49 45.37 -46.83
#